data_AF-A0A9C6TM81-F1
#
_entry.id   AF-A0A9C6TM81-F1
#
_cell.length_a   1.000
_cell.length_b   1.000
_cell.length_c   1.000
_cell.angle_alpha   90.00
_cell.angle_beta   90.00
_cell.angle_gamma   90.00
#
_symmetry.space_group_name_H-M   'P 1'
#
loop_
_entity.id
_entity.type
_entity.pdbx_description
1 polymer ?
#
loop_
_entity_poly.entity_id
_entity_poly.type
_entity_poly.pdbx_seq_one_letter_code
_entity_poly.pdbx_strand_id
1 'polypeptide(L)'
;MVKRILRYLSGTINHGLHLNKANSMEITAYSDSDWAGDPDDRKSTSGYCVFLGSNLVSWASKKQTAVARSSTEVEYRSMADLVAELIWVKNLMSELQFPSKEAPMVYCDNLSAVLLAANPILHSKSKHFDIDLHFVRDHVNSKDIKVSHIPGAMQVADILTKAVSSENFLHFRRKLNIKSLDSATGELKSRGNNQQNQQNKCVEMMMHDDQNTTTQEEDLENLILIVIPSQSQLSSDFYSTTCPNVLSTIKTQVDSAVNNEPRMGASLLRLHFHDCFVQGCDASVLLDDTSNFTGEKTAGPNANSIRGFEVIDTIKSQVESLCPGVVSCADIFAVAARDSVVALGGPSWTVQLGRRDSTTASLSSANSDLPGFSFDLSQLITAFSNKGFTTQEMVALSGAHTIGEARCLTFRQRIYNESNIDSSYATSLQANCPSVGDDSNLSPIDTTTPTTFDNAYFKNLQSQKGLFHSDQQLFNGGSTDSQVASYGSDAQTFATDFANAMLKMGNLSPLTGTTGQIRTNCAKIN
;
A
#
# COMPACT_ATOMS: atom_id res chain seq x y z
N MET A 1 -15.01 25.18 15.27
CA MET A 1 -13.81 24.32 15.27
C MET A 1 -12.52 25.10 14.99
N VAL A 2 -12.38 25.81 13.86
CA VAL A 2 -11.14 26.49 13.43
C VAL A 2 -10.54 27.44 14.50
N LYS A 3 -11.33 28.29 15.15
CA LYS A 3 -10.82 29.19 16.22
C LYS A 3 -10.18 28.43 17.39
N ARG A 4 -10.69 27.24 17.75
CA ARG A 4 -10.14 26.40 18.83
C ARG A 4 -8.79 25.82 18.42
N ILE A 5 -8.67 25.37 17.17
CA ILE A 5 -7.42 24.85 16.60
C ILE A 5 -6.36 25.95 16.57
N LEU A 6 -6.69 27.14 16.05
CA LEU A 6 -5.74 28.26 15.97
C LEU A 6 -5.27 28.72 17.36
N ARG A 7 -6.18 28.78 18.35
CA ARG A 7 -5.81 29.09 19.75
C ARG A 7 -4.94 28.01 20.36
N TYR A 8 -5.22 26.74 20.08
CA TYR A 8 -4.41 25.62 20.54
C TYR A 8 -2.99 25.74 19.98
N LEU A 9 -2.84 25.81 18.65
CA LEU A 9 -1.54 25.95 17.97
C LEU A 9 -0.75 27.16 18.47
N SER A 10 -1.41 28.32 18.58
CA SER A 10 -0.77 29.53 19.11
C SER A 10 -0.34 29.39 20.57
N GLY A 11 -1.09 28.65 21.40
CA GLY A 11 -0.81 28.46 22.82
C GLY A 11 0.15 27.31 23.13
N THR A 12 0.39 26.40 22.17
CA THR A 12 1.23 25.22 22.35
C THR A 12 2.50 25.21 21.51
N ILE A 13 2.85 26.33 20.87
CA ILE A 13 4.07 26.45 20.04
C ILE A 13 5.36 26.08 20.78
N ASN A 14 5.42 26.36 22.08
CA ASN A 14 6.56 26.00 22.93
C ASN A 14 6.43 24.61 23.55
N HIS A 15 5.46 23.77 23.17
CA HIS A 15 5.31 22.43 23.73
C HIS A 15 5.81 21.37 22.75
N GLY A 16 6.57 20.40 23.26
CA GLY A 16 7.12 19.31 22.46
C GLY A 16 7.10 17.98 23.22
N LEU A 17 7.21 16.90 22.46
CA LEU A 17 7.42 15.56 23.01
C LEU A 17 8.84 15.46 23.57
N HIS A 18 8.94 15.11 24.86
CA HIS A 18 10.22 14.94 25.54
C HIS A 18 10.54 13.46 25.72
N LEU A 19 11.57 13.00 25.01
CA LEU A 19 12.17 11.68 25.23
C LEU A 19 13.22 11.80 26.34
N ASN A 20 13.20 10.88 27.30
CA ASN A 20 14.16 10.83 28.40
C ASN A 20 14.81 9.46 28.42
N LYS A 21 16.03 9.36 28.96
CA LYS A 21 16.66 8.04 29.20
C LYS A 21 15.73 7.21 30.10
N ALA A 22 15.24 6.09 29.57
CA ALA A 22 14.39 5.17 30.31
C ALA A 22 15.25 4.08 30.97
N ASN A 23 14.84 3.66 32.17
CA ASN A 23 15.47 2.55 32.90
C ASN A 23 14.97 1.17 32.42
N SER A 24 13.95 1.15 31.57
CA SER A 24 13.31 -0.04 31.01
C SER A 24 13.01 0.18 29.54
N MET A 25 13.13 -0.89 28.75
CA MET A 25 12.71 -0.97 27.35
C MET A 25 11.39 -1.77 27.21
N GLU A 26 10.60 -1.86 28.28
CA GLU A 26 9.29 -2.50 28.25
C GLU A 26 8.33 -1.71 27.35
N ILE A 27 7.55 -2.43 26.54
CA ILE A 27 6.55 -1.82 25.67
C ILE A 27 5.18 -1.90 26.35
N THR A 28 4.54 -0.73 26.51
CA THR A 28 3.18 -0.62 27.04
C THR A 28 2.32 0.18 26.07
N ALA A 29 1.09 -0.24 25.86
CA ALA A 29 0.20 0.43 24.93
C ALA A 29 -1.21 0.61 25.48
N TYR A 30 -1.90 1.63 24.98
CA TYR A 30 -3.22 2.06 25.41
C TYR A 30 -4.09 2.27 24.17
N SER A 31 -5.27 1.65 24.12
CA SER A 31 -6.28 1.88 23.08
C SER A 31 -7.57 2.38 23.69
N ASP A 32 -8.21 3.33 23.02
CA ASP A 32 -9.54 3.83 23.36
C ASP A 32 -10.32 4.17 22.08
N SER A 33 -11.63 4.35 22.20
CA SER A 33 -12.46 4.89 21.12
C SER A 33 -13.60 5.76 21.63
N ASP A 34 -14.05 6.70 20.81
CA ASP A 34 -15.40 7.27 20.99
C ASP A 34 -16.42 6.33 20.32
N TRP A 35 -17.59 6.12 20.92
CA TRP A 35 -18.66 5.36 20.28
C TRP A 35 -19.65 6.31 19.62
N ALA A 36 -19.72 6.27 18.28
CA ALA A 36 -20.54 7.15 17.46
C ALA A 36 -20.36 8.64 17.80
N GLY A 37 -19.09 9.07 17.94
CA GLY A 37 -18.73 10.44 18.28
C GLY A 37 -19.02 11.45 17.18
N ASP A 38 -19.01 11.04 15.91
CA ASP A 38 -19.34 11.92 14.80
C ASP A 38 -20.86 12.17 14.73
N PRO A 39 -21.33 13.43 14.76
CA PRO A 39 -22.76 13.75 14.71
C PRO A 39 -23.38 13.53 13.32
N ASP A 40 -22.60 13.58 12.25
CA ASP A 40 -23.08 13.57 10.87
C ASP A 40 -23.25 12.14 10.35
N ASP A 41 -22.25 11.27 10.56
CA ASP A 41 -22.27 9.89 10.07
C ASP A 41 -22.25 8.82 11.17
N ARG A 42 -22.22 9.23 12.45
CA ARG A 42 -22.24 8.33 13.62
C ARG A 42 -21.07 7.36 13.64
N LYS A 43 -19.99 7.62 12.89
CA LYS A 43 -18.76 6.83 12.98
C LYS A 43 -17.97 7.23 14.22
N SER A 44 -17.16 6.27 14.64
CA SER A 44 -16.32 6.37 15.83
C SER A 44 -14.93 6.90 15.52
N THR A 45 -14.23 7.43 16.51
CA THR A 45 -12.80 7.78 16.47
C THR A 45 -12.03 6.80 17.34
N SER A 46 -11.14 6.02 16.75
CA SER A 46 -10.16 5.20 17.48
C SER A 46 -8.94 6.04 17.82
N GLY A 47 -8.31 5.76 18.95
CA GLY A 47 -7.00 6.33 19.29
C GLY A 47 -6.15 5.38 20.10
N TYR A 48 -4.83 5.48 19.92
CA TYR A 48 -3.88 4.68 20.68
C TYR A 48 -2.60 5.43 21.01
N CYS A 49 -1.92 4.94 22.05
CA CYS A 49 -0.59 5.38 22.49
C CYS A 49 0.29 4.15 22.75
N VAL A 50 1.50 4.13 22.20
CA VAL A 50 2.54 3.10 22.45
C VAL A 50 3.73 3.75 23.13
N PHE A 51 4.15 3.17 24.23
CA PHE A 51 5.27 3.62 25.06
C PHE A 51 6.40 2.60 25.04
N LEU A 52 7.63 3.10 24.92
CA LEU A 52 8.86 2.37 25.21
C LEU A 52 9.43 2.91 26.52
N GLY A 53 9.32 2.11 27.59
CA GLY A 53 9.54 2.57 28.95
C GLY A 53 8.60 3.73 29.29
N SER A 54 9.16 4.87 29.66
CA SER A 54 8.38 6.08 29.96
C SER A 54 8.14 6.96 28.72
N ASN A 55 8.65 6.61 27.55
CA ASN A 55 8.62 7.47 26.37
C ASN A 55 7.51 7.07 25.40
N LEU A 56 6.67 8.02 25.00
CA LEU A 56 5.72 7.81 23.91
C LEU A 56 6.48 7.72 22.58
N VAL A 57 6.29 6.63 21.84
CA VAL A 57 7.01 6.34 20.59
C VAL A 57 6.10 6.19 19.37
N SER A 58 4.82 5.83 19.57
CA SER A 58 3.81 5.80 18.51
C SER A 58 2.44 6.19 19.04
N TRP A 59 1.65 6.91 18.26
CA TRP A 59 0.29 7.35 18.62
C TRP A 59 -0.55 7.62 17.37
N ALA A 60 -1.87 7.47 17.48
CA ALA A 60 -2.79 7.85 16.42
C ALA A 60 -4.16 8.25 16.95
N SER A 61 -4.88 9.06 16.17
CA SER A 61 -6.30 9.36 16.32
C SER A 61 -6.94 9.31 14.94
N LYS A 62 -7.87 8.38 14.72
CA LYS A 62 -8.41 8.06 13.39
C LYS A 62 -9.90 7.76 13.46
N LYS A 63 -10.67 8.37 12.56
CA LYS A 63 -12.07 8.05 12.36
C LYS A 63 -12.21 6.65 11.73
N GLN A 64 -12.97 5.77 12.37
CA GLN A 64 -13.32 4.44 11.88
C GLN A 64 -14.11 4.55 10.57
N THR A 65 -13.87 3.62 9.64
CA THR A 65 -14.49 3.63 8.31
C THR A 65 -15.95 3.16 8.35
N ALA A 66 -16.28 2.24 9.25
CA ALA A 66 -17.60 1.66 9.43
C ALA A 66 -18.29 2.18 10.71
N VAL A 67 -19.62 2.28 10.67
CA VAL A 67 -20.43 2.56 11.86
C VAL A 67 -20.51 1.31 12.71
N ALA A 68 -20.14 1.42 13.97
CA ALA A 68 -20.21 0.32 14.92
C ALA A 68 -21.56 0.27 15.64
N ARG A 69 -22.00 -0.96 15.93
CA ARG A 69 -23.27 -1.29 16.56
C ARG A 69 -23.17 -1.42 18.08
N SER A 70 -21.96 -1.37 18.66
CA SER A 70 -21.75 -1.39 20.11
C SER A 70 -20.47 -0.68 20.54
N SER A 71 -20.41 -0.24 21.81
CA SER A 71 -19.18 0.28 22.42
C SER A 71 -18.06 -0.76 22.48
N THR A 72 -18.39 -2.04 22.66
CA THR A 72 -17.41 -3.12 22.66
C THR A 72 -16.72 -3.29 21.31
N GLU A 73 -17.47 -3.15 20.21
CA GLU A 73 -16.93 -3.28 18.85
C GLU A 73 -15.93 -2.17 18.52
N VAL A 74 -16.24 -0.92 18.87
CA VAL A 74 -15.33 0.21 18.58
C VAL A 74 -14.04 0.11 19.37
N GLU A 75 -14.13 -0.33 20.62
CA GLU A 75 -12.98 -0.56 21.48
C GLU A 75 -12.12 -1.71 20.97
N TYR A 76 -12.76 -2.79 20.50
CA TYR A 76 -12.04 -3.91 19.93
C TYR A 76 -11.36 -3.56 18.61
N ARG A 77 -12.00 -2.77 17.75
CA ARG A 77 -11.37 -2.25 16.52
C ARG A 77 -10.17 -1.37 16.83
N SER A 78 -10.30 -0.47 17.81
CA SER A 78 -9.18 0.36 18.27
C SER A 78 -8.03 -0.49 18.83
N MET A 79 -8.35 -1.56 19.57
CA MET A 79 -7.37 -2.53 20.04
C MET A 79 -6.69 -3.28 18.88
N ALA A 80 -7.44 -3.68 17.84
CA ALA A 80 -6.87 -4.36 16.67
C ALA A 80 -5.90 -3.45 15.90
N ASP A 81 -6.27 -2.19 15.66
CA ASP A 81 -5.39 -1.18 15.07
C ASP A 81 -4.10 -1.01 15.91
N LEU A 82 -4.25 -0.93 17.24
CA LEU A 82 -3.11 -0.84 18.15
C LEU A 82 -2.22 -2.09 18.11
N VAL A 83 -2.80 -3.29 18.05
CA VAL A 83 -2.03 -4.53 18.01
C VAL A 83 -1.21 -4.60 16.73
N ALA A 84 -1.75 -4.19 15.58
CA ALA A 84 -1.00 -4.13 14.33
C ALA A 84 0.23 -3.21 14.45
N GLU A 85 0.05 -2.01 15.01
CA GLU A 85 1.15 -1.06 15.28
C GLU A 85 2.17 -1.63 16.27
N LEU A 86 1.70 -2.28 17.34
CA LEU A 86 2.53 -2.83 18.39
C LEU A 86 3.42 -3.98 17.90
N ILE A 87 2.89 -4.85 17.03
CA ILE A 87 3.66 -5.91 16.38
C ILE A 87 4.73 -5.30 15.47
N TRP A 88 4.40 -4.24 14.72
CA TRP A 88 5.38 -3.51 13.93
C TRP A 88 6.51 -2.92 14.80
N VAL A 89 6.18 -2.23 15.90
CA VAL A 89 7.17 -1.69 16.85
C VAL A 89 8.05 -2.79 17.45
N LYS A 90 7.47 -3.94 17.82
CA LYS A 90 8.21 -5.09 18.36
C LYS A 90 9.19 -5.68 17.33
N ASN A 91 8.79 -5.75 16.06
CA ASN A 91 9.65 -6.23 14.98
C ASN A 91 10.80 -5.25 14.71
N LEU A 92 10.50 -3.95 14.64
CA LEU A 92 11.51 -2.91 14.49
C LEU A 92 12.54 -2.96 15.62
N MET A 93 12.09 -3.11 16.87
CA MET A 93 13.00 -3.24 18.02
C MET A 93 13.90 -4.48 17.90
N SER A 94 13.39 -5.58 17.37
CA SER A 94 14.17 -6.79 17.13
C SER A 94 15.23 -6.58 16.03
N GLU A 95 14.89 -5.89 14.95
CA GLU A 95 15.82 -5.52 13.88
C GLU A 95 16.92 -4.57 14.35
N LEU A 96 16.58 -3.63 15.24
CA LEU A 96 17.54 -2.74 15.90
C LEU A 96 18.38 -3.44 16.98
N GLN A 97 18.30 -4.76 17.10
CA GLN A 97 19.03 -5.59 18.06
C GLN A 97 18.66 -5.32 19.54
N PHE A 98 17.45 -4.79 19.79
CA PHE A 98 16.88 -4.59 21.12
C PHE A 98 15.55 -5.35 21.29
N PRO A 99 15.52 -6.70 21.14
CA PRO A 99 14.28 -7.47 21.26
C PRO A 99 13.64 -7.29 22.64
N SER A 100 12.32 -7.09 22.67
CA SER A 100 11.57 -7.04 23.94
C SER A 100 11.66 -8.40 24.63
N LYS A 101 12.08 -8.40 25.90
CA LYS A 101 12.19 -9.63 26.71
C LYS A 101 10.82 -10.15 27.17
N GLU A 102 9.82 -9.27 27.22
CA GLU A 102 8.46 -9.60 27.65
C GLU A 102 7.45 -9.26 26.57
N ALA A 103 6.34 -10.01 26.57
CA ALA A 103 5.18 -9.70 25.75
C ALA A 103 4.60 -8.34 26.17
N PRO A 104 4.44 -7.37 25.25
CA PRO A 104 3.94 -6.05 25.58
C PRO A 104 2.54 -6.07 26.19
N MET A 105 2.26 -5.11 27.07
CA MET A 105 0.94 -4.96 27.70
C MET A 105 0.08 -3.98 26.92
N VAL A 106 -1.11 -4.42 26.51
CA VAL A 106 -2.16 -3.62 25.85
C VAL A 106 -3.27 -3.35 26.86
N TYR A 107 -3.53 -2.07 27.12
CA TYR A 107 -4.56 -1.60 28.04
C TYR A 107 -5.79 -1.06 27.29
N CYS A 108 -6.96 -1.56 27.67
CA CYS A 108 -8.27 -1.10 27.20
C CYS A 108 -9.20 -0.95 28.40
N ASP A 109 -10.05 0.09 28.43
CA ASP A 109 -10.95 0.37 29.55
C ASP A 109 -12.32 -0.32 29.40
N ASN A 110 -12.56 -0.98 28.27
CA ASN A 110 -13.76 -1.76 28.02
C ASN A 110 -13.53 -3.23 28.41
N LEU A 111 -14.08 -3.61 29.57
CA LEU A 111 -13.99 -4.97 30.08
C LEU A 111 -14.54 -6.02 29.11
N SER A 112 -15.57 -5.69 28.33
CA SER A 112 -16.12 -6.64 27.34
C SER A 112 -15.13 -6.89 26.20
N ALA A 113 -14.42 -5.86 25.74
CA ALA A 113 -13.39 -6.01 24.71
C ALA A 113 -12.20 -6.84 25.22
N VAL A 114 -11.75 -6.58 26.46
CA VAL A 114 -10.70 -7.37 27.12
C VAL A 114 -11.09 -8.85 27.26
N LEU A 115 -12.33 -9.13 27.69
CA LEU A 115 -12.84 -10.50 27.80
C LEU A 115 -12.94 -11.20 26.43
N LEU A 116 -13.31 -10.47 25.38
CA LEU A 116 -13.33 -10.99 24.02
C LEU A 116 -11.92 -11.37 23.54
N ALA A 117 -10.88 -10.63 23.91
CA ALA A 117 -9.49 -10.96 23.58
C ALA A 117 -8.99 -12.22 24.29
N ALA A 118 -9.51 -12.51 25.49
CA ALA A 118 -9.11 -13.67 26.29
C ALA A 118 -9.91 -14.96 26.01
N ASN A 119 -11.13 -14.87 25.45
CA ASN A 119 -12.04 -16.02 25.34
C ASN A 119 -12.23 -16.48 23.87
N PRO A 120 -11.96 -17.76 23.53
CA PRO A 120 -12.13 -18.28 22.17
C PRO A 120 -13.59 -18.49 21.73
N ILE A 121 -14.57 -18.41 22.64
CA ILE A 121 -15.99 -18.64 22.29
C ILE A 121 -16.56 -17.39 21.58
N LEU A 122 -16.78 -17.52 20.27
CA LEU A 122 -17.46 -16.51 19.45
C LEU A 122 -18.97 -16.52 19.73
N HIS A 123 -19.49 -15.41 20.25
CA HIS A 123 -20.93 -15.22 20.38
C HIS A 123 -21.53 -14.71 19.06
N SER A 124 -22.78 -15.08 18.76
CA SER A 124 -23.52 -14.62 17.57
C SER A 124 -23.55 -13.09 17.40
N LYS A 125 -23.32 -12.34 18.49
CA LYS A 125 -23.29 -10.88 18.55
C LYS A 125 -21.99 -10.24 18.07
N SER A 126 -20.94 -10.99 17.71
CA SER A 126 -19.65 -10.41 17.29
C SER A 126 -19.24 -10.73 15.84
N LYS A 127 -20.13 -11.33 15.04
CA LYS A 127 -19.87 -11.73 13.65
C LYS A 127 -19.51 -10.61 12.68
N HIS A 128 -19.75 -9.34 13.05
CA HIS A 128 -19.57 -8.19 12.16
C HIS A 128 -18.21 -7.49 12.34
N PHE A 129 -17.34 -8.05 13.19
CA PHE A 129 -15.94 -7.65 13.39
C PHE A 129 -15.09 -8.88 13.75
N ASP A 130 -15.46 -10.04 13.20
CA ASP A 130 -14.85 -11.34 13.50
C ASP A 130 -13.38 -11.42 13.06
N ILE A 131 -13.02 -10.76 11.96
CA ILE A 131 -11.63 -10.63 11.51
C ILE A 131 -10.77 -9.97 12.60
N ASP A 132 -11.20 -8.84 13.16
CA ASP A 132 -10.47 -8.13 14.23
C ASP A 132 -10.33 -9.02 15.47
N LEU A 133 -11.39 -9.75 15.83
CA LEU A 133 -11.38 -10.72 16.93
C LEU A 133 -10.32 -11.79 16.72
N HIS A 134 -10.27 -12.41 15.54
CA HIS A 134 -9.31 -13.46 15.23
C HIS A 134 -7.88 -12.91 15.28
N PHE A 135 -7.63 -11.75 14.65
CA PHE A 135 -6.33 -11.11 14.62
C PHE A 135 -5.75 -10.84 16.02
N VAL A 136 -6.51 -10.18 16.89
CA VAL A 136 -6.03 -9.87 18.26
C VAL A 136 -5.86 -11.16 19.08
N ARG A 137 -6.78 -12.11 18.97
CA ARG A 137 -6.72 -13.38 19.71
C ARG A 137 -5.52 -14.22 19.31
N ASP A 138 -5.18 -14.27 18.03
CA ASP A 138 -4.03 -15.07 17.57
C ASP A 138 -2.73 -14.57 18.20
N HIS A 139 -2.58 -13.25 18.36
CA HIS A 139 -1.44 -12.65 19.06
C HIS A 139 -1.50 -12.82 20.59
N VAL A 140 -2.67 -12.80 21.21
CA VAL A 140 -2.82 -13.14 22.64
C VAL A 140 -2.47 -14.61 22.89
N ASN A 141 -2.98 -15.52 22.06
CA ASN A 141 -2.78 -16.97 22.19
C ASN A 141 -1.33 -17.37 21.94
N SER A 142 -0.67 -16.74 20.96
CA SER A 142 0.76 -16.90 20.67
C SER A 142 1.66 -16.26 21.74
N LYS A 143 1.07 -15.58 22.75
CA LYS A 143 1.77 -14.80 23.77
C LYS A 143 2.65 -13.70 23.20
N ASP A 144 2.28 -13.19 22.03
CA ASP A 144 2.94 -12.05 21.41
C ASP A 144 2.68 -10.76 22.16
N ILE A 145 1.48 -10.66 22.76
CA ILE A 145 0.98 -9.54 23.55
C ILE A 145 0.20 -10.06 24.77
N LYS A 146 -0.05 -9.18 25.73
CA LYS A 146 -1.01 -9.37 26.83
C LYS A 146 -2.05 -8.27 26.77
N VAL A 147 -3.32 -8.59 26.98
CA VAL A 147 -4.40 -7.60 27.05
C VAL A 147 -4.92 -7.53 28.48
N SER A 148 -5.07 -6.31 29.01
CA SER A 148 -5.57 -6.09 30.37
C SER A 148 -6.50 -4.88 30.44
N HIS A 149 -7.43 -4.94 31.41
CA HIS A 149 -8.33 -3.83 31.67
C HIS A 149 -7.62 -2.71 32.45
N ILE A 150 -7.86 -1.46 32.08
CA ILE A 150 -7.43 -0.29 32.84
C ILE A 150 -8.60 0.62 33.22
N PRO A 151 -8.63 1.23 34.43
CA PRO A 151 -9.65 2.22 34.74
C PRO A 151 -9.58 3.44 33.80
N GLY A 152 -10.73 3.96 33.36
CA GLY A 152 -10.78 5.12 32.44
C GLY A 152 -10.03 6.36 32.93
N ALA A 153 -9.97 6.62 34.24
CA ALA A 153 -9.16 7.71 34.80
C ALA A 153 -7.65 7.58 34.53
N MET A 154 -7.19 6.39 34.16
CA MET A 154 -5.80 6.06 33.81
C MET A 154 -5.64 5.76 32.31
N GLN A 155 -6.71 5.84 31.52
CA GLN A 155 -6.71 5.57 30.09
C GLN A 155 -6.12 6.77 29.33
N VAL A 156 -4.83 6.70 29.01
CA VAL A 156 -4.11 7.82 28.39
C VAL A 156 -4.61 8.10 26.96
N ALA A 157 -5.16 7.10 26.27
CA ALA A 157 -5.70 7.25 24.92
C ALA A 157 -6.98 8.10 24.86
N ASP A 158 -7.65 8.37 25.99
CA ASP A 158 -8.85 9.24 26.06
C ASP A 158 -8.62 10.63 25.44
N ILE A 159 -7.41 11.16 25.56
CA ILE A 159 -7.06 12.48 25.01
C ILE A 159 -7.10 12.51 23.47
N LEU A 160 -7.04 11.34 22.82
CA LEU A 160 -7.02 11.18 21.36
C LEU A 160 -8.41 10.96 20.76
N THR A 161 -9.41 10.66 21.58
CA THR A 161 -10.74 10.19 21.15
C THR A 161 -11.86 11.04 21.73
N LYS A 162 -11.67 11.59 22.94
CA LYS A 162 -12.72 12.27 23.70
C LYS A 162 -12.37 13.75 23.93
N ALA A 163 -13.41 14.58 24.00
CA ALA A 163 -13.28 15.94 24.50
C ALA A 163 -13.15 15.93 26.03
N VAL A 164 -11.93 15.75 26.53
CA VAL A 164 -11.64 15.69 27.97
C VAL A 164 -11.69 17.08 28.64
N SER A 165 -11.90 17.11 29.95
CA SER A 165 -11.84 18.35 30.76
C SER A 165 -10.44 18.96 30.72
N SER A 166 -10.31 20.27 30.99
CA SER A 166 -9.00 20.94 31.04
C SER A 166 -8.03 20.27 32.03
N GLU A 167 -8.54 19.78 33.16
CA GLU A 167 -7.75 19.06 34.16
C GLU A 167 -7.23 17.73 33.61
N ASN A 168 -8.10 16.92 33.01
CA ASN A 168 -7.72 15.64 32.39
C ASN A 168 -6.79 15.85 31.19
N PHE A 169 -7.02 16.89 30.39
CA PHE A 169 -6.11 17.28 29.30
C PHE A 169 -4.70 17.54 29.83
N LEU A 170 -4.56 18.34 30.88
CA LEU A 170 -3.25 18.62 31.50
C LEU A 170 -2.64 17.39 32.19
N HIS A 171 -3.47 16.51 32.73
CA HIS A 171 -3.03 15.23 33.28
C HIS A 171 -2.45 14.32 32.20
N PHE A 172 -3.22 14.02 31.14
CA PHE A 172 -2.81 13.13 30.06
C PHE A 172 -1.68 13.72 29.20
N ARG A 173 -1.68 15.04 28.93
CA ARG A 173 -0.56 15.70 28.26
C ARG A 173 0.78 15.47 28.97
N ARG A 174 0.79 15.50 30.31
CA ARG A 174 1.98 15.17 31.11
C ARG A 174 2.36 13.70 30.99
N LYS A 175 1.39 12.79 30.94
CA LYS A 175 1.61 11.34 30.74
C LYS A 175 2.16 11.02 29.35
N LEU A 176 1.79 11.79 28.33
CA LEU A 176 2.35 11.71 26.97
C LEU A 176 3.75 12.32 26.84
N ASN A 177 4.37 12.77 27.94
CA ASN A 177 5.63 13.52 27.96
C ASN A 177 5.65 14.80 27.10
N ILE A 178 4.49 15.45 26.90
CA ILE A 178 4.46 16.74 26.22
C ILE A 178 4.75 17.85 27.25
N LYS A 179 5.93 18.47 27.16
CA LYS A 179 6.44 19.49 28.08
C LYS A 179 6.71 20.81 27.36
N SER A 180 6.79 21.91 28.12
CA SER A 180 7.24 23.19 27.56
C SER A 180 8.76 23.14 27.31
N LEU A 181 9.19 23.61 26.15
CA LEU A 181 10.59 23.80 25.76
C LEU A 181 11.29 24.81 26.67
N ASP A 182 10.56 25.77 27.23
CA ASP A 182 11.12 26.75 28.19
C ASP A 182 11.60 26.06 29.47
N SER A 183 10.91 25.00 29.92
CA SER A 183 11.33 24.17 31.06
C SER A 183 12.50 23.22 30.77
N ALA A 184 12.88 23.02 29.50
CA ALA A 184 14.03 22.21 29.09
C ALA A 184 15.36 22.97 29.19
N THR A 185 15.30 24.30 29.03
CA THR A 185 16.50 25.16 28.99
C THR A 185 17.19 25.37 30.34
N GLY A 186 16.56 24.98 31.45
CA GLY A 186 17.17 25.04 32.78
C GLY A 186 18.32 24.04 32.98
N GLU A 187 18.26 22.87 32.33
CA GLU A 187 19.30 21.83 32.47
C GLU A 187 20.44 22.00 31.47
N LEU A 188 20.20 22.58 30.29
CA LEU A 188 21.24 22.87 29.29
C LEU A 188 22.04 24.15 29.61
N LYS A 189 21.47 25.11 30.34
CA LYS A 189 22.20 26.32 30.76
C LYS A 189 23.24 26.08 31.87
N SER A 190 23.15 24.99 32.62
CA SER A 190 24.17 24.66 33.65
C SER A 190 25.45 24.07 33.06
N ARG A 191 25.40 23.55 31.82
CA ARG A 191 26.57 23.00 31.10
C ARG A 191 27.23 23.99 30.14
N GLY A 192 26.50 25.00 29.66
CA GLY A 192 27.01 25.99 28.70
C GLY A 192 27.97 27.05 29.26
N ASN A 193 28.02 27.26 30.58
CA ASN A 193 28.82 28.34 31.17
C ASN A 193 30.28 27.97 31.51
N ASN A 194 30.70 26.70 31.35
CA ASN A 194 32.09 26.30 31.62
C ASN A 194 32.93 26.00 30.38
N GLN A 195 32.36 25.98 29.17
CA GLN A 195 33.12 25.69 27.94
C GLN A 195 33.62 26.93 27.18
N GLN A 196 33.08 28.13 27.47
CA GLN A 196 33.53 29.36 26.80
C GLN A 196 34.87 29.91 27.31
N ASN A 197 35.47 29.30 28.34
CA ASN A 197 36.81 29.66 28.85
C ASN A 197 37.92 28.65 28.49
N GLN A 198 37.65 27.64 27.66
CA GLN A 198 38.68 26.68 27.21
C GLN A 198 38.96 26.69 25.70
N GLN A 199 38.14 27.37 24.89
CA GLN A 199 38.35 27.44 23.43
C GLN A 199 39.54 28.33 22.99
N ASN A 200 40.14 29.11 23.90
CA ASN A 200 41.26 30.01 23.60
C ASN A 200 42.64 29.48 24.04
N LYS A 201 42.82 28.16 24.20
CA LYS A 201 44.13 27.57 24.57
C LYS A 201 44.60 26.36 23.77
N CYS A 202 43.92 25.98 22.68
CA CYS A 202 44.34 24.85 21.84
C CYS A 202 45.12 25.23 20.57
N VAL A 203 45.77 26.40 20.55
CA VAL A 203 46.80 26.72 19.56
C VAL A 203 48.10 27.03 20.31
N GLU A 204 48.66 26.04 20.99
CA GLU A 204 50.10 25.99 21.31
C GLU A 204 50.49 24.59 21.82
N MET A 205 51.57 24.07 21.24
CA MET A 205 52.44 22.98 21.72
C MET A 205 52.02 21.51 21.51
N MET A 206 52.50 20.98 20.37
CA MET A 206 53.15 19.66 20.31
C MET A 206 54.46 19.64 21.14
N MET A 207 54.87 18.43 21.55
CA MET A 207 56.17 17.98 22.11
C MET A 207 56.20 17.73 23.64
N HIS A 208 55.98 16.47 24.07
CA HIS A 208 57.02 15.62 24.69
C HIS A 208 56.47 14.26 25.18
N ASP A 209 57.41 13.33 25.25
CA ASP A 209 57.40 11.88 25.48
C ASP A 209 56.80 11.32 26.80
N ASP A 210 56.40 10.04 26.68
CA ASP A 210 56.49 8.93 27.65
C ASP A 210 55.73 8.92 29.00
N GLN A 211 54.70 8.06 29.10
CA GLN A 211 54.61 6.81 29.91
C GLN A 211 53.20 6.46 30.46
N ASN A 212 52.80 5.22 30.16
CA ASN A 212 52.00 4.26 30.97
C ASN A 212 50.45 4.39 31.09
N THR A 213 49.77 3.37 30.54
CA THR A 213 48.56 2.61 31.01
C THR A 213 47.55 3.34 31.91
N THR A 214 46.24 3.44 31.60
CA THR A 214 45.25 2.35 31.51
C THR A 214 43.88 2.92 31.09
N THR A 215 43.13 2.19 30.24
CA THR A 215 41.66 2.10 30.14
C THR A 215 40.81 3.39 30.14
N GLN A 216 40.24 3.74 28.99
CA GLN A 216 38.78 3.91 28.80
C GLN A 216 38.48 4.21 27.33
N GLU A 217 37.47 3.52 26.80
CA GLU A 217 36.87 3.75 25.48
C GLU A 217 36.29 5.17 25.39
N GLU A 218 36.76 5.97 24.43
CA GLU A 218 36.12 7.21 23.99
C GLU A 218 35.68 7.08 22.52
N ASP A 219 34.50 7.65 22.28
CA ASP A 219 34.01 8.22 21.02
C ASP A 219 33.48 7.29 19.90
N LEU A 220 32.23 6.87 20.08
CA LEU A 220 31.26 6.89 18.98
C LEU A 220 30.17 7.93 19.30
N GLU A 221 30.35 9.17 18.84
CA GLU A 221 29.27 10.16 18.84
C GLU A 221 28.15 9.67 17.91
N ASN A 222 27.07 9.24 18.56
CA ASN A 222 25.84 8.75 17.96
C ASN A 222 25.07 9.90 17.29
N LEU A 223 25.21 10.00 15.97
CA LEU A 223 24.23 10.63 15.08
C LEU A 223 22.94 9.79 15.11
N ILE A 224 22.07 10.02 16.11
CA ILE A 224 20.76 9.35 16.15
C ILE A 224 19.81 10.09 15.21
N LEU A 225 19.67 9.49 14.02
CA LEU A 225 18.66 9.79 13.03
C LEU A 225 17.28 9.62 13.70
N ILE A 226 16.54 10.72 13.86
CA ILE A 226 15.13 10.69 14.27
C ILE A 226 14.35 10.08 13.11
N VAL A 227 14.15 8.76 13.12
CA VAL A 227 13.21 8.09 12.22
C VAL A 227 11.82 8.28 12.84
N ILE A 228 11.15 9.35 12.43
CA ILE A 228 9.69 9.42 12.54
C ILE A 228 9.18 8.29 11.65
N PRO A 229 8.41 7.31 12.14
CA PRO A 229 7.67 6.43 11.25
C PRO A 229 6.58 7.26 10.58
N SER A 230 6.93 7.95 9.50
CA SER A 230 5.98 8.21 8.45
C SER A 230 5.73 6.85 7.81
N GLN A 231 4.55 6.27 7.99
CA GLN A 231 4.02 5.44 6.91
C GLN A 231 4.04 6.34 5.67
N SER A 232 4.98 6.10 4.77
CA SER A 232 5.08 6.77 3.48
C SER A 232 3.88 6.30 2.66
N GLN A 233 2.69 6.78 3.01
CA GLN A 233 1.49 6.55 2.22
C GLN A 233 1.75 7.16 0.84
N LEU A 234 1.38 6.40 -0.18
CA LEU A 234 1.45 6.91 -1.53
C LEU A 234 0.63 8.21 -1.62
N SER A 235 1.15 9.19 -2.34
CA SER A 235 0.49 10.48 -2.53
C SER A 235 0.51 10.89 -4.00
N SER A 236 -0.52 11.58 -4.45
CA SER A 236 -0.58 12.08 -5.84
C SER A 236 0.40 13.21 -6.14
N ASP A 237 0.93 13.87 -5.11
CA ASP A 237 1.87 15.00 -5.21
C ASP A 237 3.31 14.64 -4.78
N PHE A 238 3.63 13.35 -4.64
CA PHE A 238 4.92 12.86 -4.14
C PHE A 238 6.14 13.48 -4.84
N TYR A 239 6.07 13.67 -6.17
CA TYR A 239 7.14 14.25 -6.97
C TYR A 239 6.98 15.76 -7.25
N SER A 240 5.97 16.43 -6.68
CA SER A 240 5.65 17.83 -6.97
C SER A 240 6.80 18.80 -6.72
N THR A 241 7.67 18.47 -5.75
CA THR A 241 8.84 19.29 -5.40
C THR A 241 10.14 18.75 -6.01
N THR A 242 10.30 17.42 -6.06
CA THR A 242 11.56 16.77 -6.44
C THR A 242 11.68 16.50 -7.94
N CYS A 243 10.57 16.30 -8.65
CA CYS A 243 10.53 16.19 -10.10
C CYS A 243 9.21 16.73 -10.69
N PRO A 244 8.99 18.06 -10.67
CA PRO A 244 7.69 18.67 -10.96
C PRO A 244 7.13 18.36 -12.36
N ASN A 245 8.01 18.10 -13.33
CA ASN A 245 7.65 17.82 -14.73
C ASN A 245 7.58 16.31 -15.06
N VAL A 246 7.67 15.43 -14.06
CA VAL A 246 7.69 13.97 -14.32
C VAL A 246 6.41 13.49 -15.02
N LEU A 247 5.23 13.91 -14.54
CA LEU A 247 3.95 13.41 -15.07
C LEU A 247 3.72 13.85 -16.52
N SER A 248 4.07 15.10 -16.86
CA SER A 248 3.99 15.58 -18.25
C SER A 248 5.01 14.91 -19.17
N THR A 249 6.19 14.57 -18.64
CA THR A 249 7.23 13.84 -19.38
C THR A 249 6.78 12.42 -19.70
N ILE A 250 6.28 11.67 -18.70
CA ILE A 250 5.73 10.32 -18.90
C ILE A 250 4.58 10.37 -19.91
N LYS A 251 3.62 11.29 -19.71
CA LYS A 251 2.48 11.45 -20.61
C LYS A 251 2.91 11.65 -22.07
N THR A 252 3.89 12.53 -22.30
CA THR A 252 4.37 12.82 -23.66
C THR A 252 4.93 11.58 -24.36
N GLN A 253 5.72 10.78 -23.63
CA GLN A 253 6.31 9.56 -24.16
C GLN A 253 5.25 8.48 -24.41
N VAL A 254 4.28 8.33 -23.49
CA VAL A 254 3.15 7.39 -23.65
C VAL A 254 2.28 7.79 -24.83
N ASP A 255 1.88 9.06 -24.93
CA ASP A 255 1.09 9.56 -26.06
C ASP A 255 1.82 9.32 -27.38
N SER A 256 3.13 9.57 -27.44
CA SER A 256 3.95 9.27 -28.63
C SER A 256 3.95 7.78 -28.98
N ALA A 257 4.12 6.90 -27.98
CA ALA A 257 4.15 5.46 -28.20
C ALA A 257 2.78 4.93 -28.65
N VAL A 258 1.69 5.38 -28.03
CA VAL A 258 0.31 5.00 -28.37
C VAL A 258 -0.10 5.54 -29.74
N ASN A 259 0.30 6.77 -30.10
CA ASN A 259 0.03 7.32 -31.43
C ASN A 259 0.76 6.57 -32.54
N ASN A 260 1.96 6.03 -32.25
CA ASN A 260 2.70 5.21 -33.19
C ASN A 260 2.12 3.79 -33.30
N GLU A 261 1.69 3.22 -32.17
CA GLU A 261 1.07 1.89 -32.10
C GLU A 261 0.00 1.85 -31.00
N PRO A 262 -1.30 1.92 -31.34
CA PRO A 262 -2.37 1.96 -30.34
C PRO A 262 -2.37 0.78 -29.36
N ARG A 263 -1.94 -0.41 -29.82
CA ARG A 263 -1.78 -1.61 -28.98
C ARG A 263 -0.76 -1.41 -27.84
N MET A 264 0.18 -0.47 -27.98
CA MET A 264 1.13 -0.18 -26.92
C MET A 264 0.43 0.31 -25.66
N GLY A 265 -0.69 1.04 -25.77
CA GLY A 265 -1.45 1.47 -24.61
C GLY A 265 -2.03 0.28 -23.82
N ALA A 266 -2.61 -0.70 -24.52
CA ALA A 266 -3.05 -1.96 -23.91
C ALA A 266 -1.88 -2.75 -23.29
N SER A 267 -0.71 -2.72 -23.94
CA SER A 267 0.48 -3.42 -23.49
C SER A 267 1.01 -2.85 -22.17
N LEU A 268 1.11 -1.52 -22.06
CA LEU A 268 1.55 -0.82 -20.85
C LEU A 268 0.55 -0.96 -19.69
N LEU A 269 -0.75 -0.91 -19.98
CA LEU A 269 -1.81 -1.19 -18.99
C LEU A 269 -1.67 -2.61 -18.43
N ARG A 270 -1.51 -3.62 -19.31
CA ARG A 270 -1.32 -5.01 -18.90
C ARG A 270 -0.03 -5.19 -18.11
N LEU A 271 1.05 -4.52 -18.49
CA LEU A 271 2.34 -4.63 -17.81
C LEU A 271 2.23 -4.17 -16.34
N HIS A 272 1.46 -3.11 -16.06
CA HIS A 272 1.19 -2.67 -14.69
C HIS A 272 0.32 -3.67 -13.90
N PHE A 273 -0.68 -4.29 -14.52
CA PHE A 273 -1.44 -5.38 -13.88
C PHE A 273 -0.53 -6.56 -13.51
N HIS A 274 0.35 -6.97 -14.44
CA HIS A 274 1.28 -8.07 -14.25
C HIS A 274 2.31 -7.80 -13.15
N ASP A 275 2.76 -6.55 -13.02
CA ASP A 275 3.57 -6.09 -11.89
C ASP A 275 2.80 -6.24 -10.57
N CYS A 276 1.69 -5.51 -10.44
CA CYS A 276 0.95 -5.42 -9.18
C CYS A 276 0.41 -6.76 -8.64
N PHE A 277 0.06 -7.70 -9.52
CA PHE A 277 -0.44 -9.01 -9.11
C PHE A 277 0.64 -9.96 -8.63
N VAL A 278 1.93 -9.67 -8.86
CA VAL A 278 3.06 -10.51 -8.41
C VAL A 278 3.86 -9.71 -7.41
N GLN A 279 3.92 -10.17 -6.15
CA GLN A 279 4.63 -9.50 -5.04
C GLN A 279 4.30 -8.01 -4.77
N GLY A 280 3.37 -7.39 -5.49
CA GLY A 280 2.94 -6.00 -5.30
C GLY A 280 3.39 -5.11 -6.45
N CYS A 281 3.02 -3.83 -6.44
CA CYS A 281 3.42 -2.88 -7.48
C CYS A 281 4.85 -2.38 -7.20
N ASP A 282 5.87 -3.15 -7.54
CA ASP A 282 7.27 -2.86 -7.20
C ASP A 282 8.22 -2.92 -8.42
N ALA A 283 7.65 -2.98 -9.63
CA ALA A 283 8.35 -3.11 -10.90
C ALA A 283 9.28 -4.34 -10.97
N SER A 284 9.00 -5.42 -10.23
CA SER A 284 9.77 -6.67 -10.30
C SER A 284 9.75 -7.29 -11.68
N VAL A 285 8.61 -7.19 -12.39
CA VAL A 285 8.42 -7.74 -13.74
C VAL A 285 9.36 -7.12 -14.78
N LEU A 286 9.96 -5.97 -14.48
CA LEU A 286 10.94 -5.31 -15.37
C LEU A 286 12.34 -5.93 -15.31
N LEU A 287 12.69 -6.62 -14.24
CA LEU A 287 14.04 -7.17 -14.06
C LEU A 287 14.33 -8.26 -15.09
N ASP A 288 15.46 -8.13 -15.77
CA ASP A 288 15.98 -9.11 -16.71
C ASP A 288 16.70 -10.26 -16.01
N ASP A 289 16.67 -11.42 -16.64
CA ASP A 289 17.47 -12.57 -16.23
C ASP A 289 18.96 -12.24 -16.33
N THR A 290 19.74 -12.73 -15.37
CA THR A 290 21.20 -12.74 -15.40
C THR A 290 21.71 -14.16 -15.10
N SER A 291 23.02 -14.37 -15.08
CA SER A 291 23.59 -15.69 -14.75
C SER A 291 23.20 -16.23 -13.37
N ASN A 292 22.81 -15.36 -12.43
CA ASN A 292 22.50 -15.69 -11.04
C ASN A 292 21.18 -15.08 -10.56
N PHE A 293 20.35 -14.59 -11.48
CA PHE A 293 19.05 -14.01 -11.18
C PHE A 293 18.04 -14.42 -12.25
N THR A 294 16.86 -14.87 -11.83
CA THR A 294 15.76 -15.17 -12.73
C THR A 294 14.61 -14.21 -12.44
N GLY A 295 14.28 -13.40 -13.43
CA GLY A 295 13.16 -12.47 -13.41
C GLY A 295 11.83 -13.17 -13.68
N GLU A 296 10.82 -12.37 -13.99
CA GLU A 296 9.46 -12.86 -14.22
C GLU A 296 9.11 -12.99 -15.71
N LYS A 297 9.91 -12.43 -16.61
CA LYS A 297 9.60 -12.34 -18.05
C LYS A 297 9.43 -13.72 -18.72
N THR A 298 10.05 -14.75 -18.15
CA THR A 298 9.96 -16.14 -18.62
C THR A 298 8.83 -16.94 -17.96
N ALA A 299 8.03 -16.36 -17.06
CA ALA A 299 6.84 -17.01 -16.51
C ALA A 299 5.82 -17.29 -17.62
N GLY A 300 5.02 -18.36 -17.51
CA GLY A 300 4.04 -18.76 -18.52
C GLY A 300 3.10 -17.63 -18.98
N PRO A 301 2.49 -16.84 -18.07
CA PRO A 301 1.64 -15.71 -18.43
C PRO A 301 2.38 -14.53 -19.13
N ASN A 302 3.70 -14.44 -18.94
CA ASN A 302 4.56 -13.36 -19.42
C ASN A 302 5.26 -13.71 -20.73
N ALA A 303 5.74 -14.95 -20.86
CA ALA A 303 6.60 -15.41 -21.93
C ALA A 303 5.96 -15.20 -23.31
N ASN A 304 6.67 -14.47 -24.17
CA ASN A 304 6.23 -14.11 -25.52
C ASN A 304 4.87 -13.40 -25.54
N SER A 305 4.51 -12.68 -24.46
CA SER A 305 3.17 -12.16 -24.22
C SER A 305 3.19 -10.68 -23.79
N ILE A 306 3.77 -10.38 -22.63
CA ILE A 306 3.91 -8.99 -22.16
C ILE A 306 4.99 -8.26 -23.00
N ARG A 307 4.81 -6.96 -23.21
CA ARG A 307 5.65 -6.13 -24.09
C ARG A 307 5.59 -4.66 -23.71
N GLY A 308 6.39 -3.82 -24.36
CA GLY A 308 6.47 -2.38 -24.07
C GLY A 308 7.59 -2.00 -23.09
N PHE A 309 8.51 -2.93 -22.81
CA PHE A 309 9.68 -2.69 -21.95
C PHE A 309 10.55 -1.55 -22.50
N GLU A 310 10.71 -1.50 -23.82
CA GLU A 310 11.48 -0.48 -24.54
C GLU A 310 10.89 0.94 -24.40
N VAL A 311 9.56 1.05 -24.28
CA VAL A 311 8.89 2.32 -24.03
C VAL A 311 9.18 2.78 -22.60
N ILE A 312 9.22 1.85 -21.67
CA ILE A 312 9.49 2.11 -20.26
C ILE A 312 10.94 2.50 -20.04
N ASP A 313 11.87 1.85 -20.73
CA ASP A 313 13.29 2.24 -20.73
C ASP A 313 13.48 3.64 -21.32
N THR A 314 12.74 3.97 -22.39
CA THR A 314 12.75 5.31 -22.98
C THR A 314 12.22 6.35 -22.01
N ILE A 315 11.06 6.10 -21.39
CA ILE A 315 10.47 6.97 -20.36
C ILE A 315 11.47 7.16 -19.22
N LYS A 316 12.04 6.06 -18.71
CA LYS A 316 12.98 6.08 -17.61
C LYS A 316 14.21 6.91 -17.95
N SER A 317 14.77 6.75 -19.15
CA SER A 317 15.94 7.52 -19.61
C SER A 317 15.65 9.03 -19.67
N GLN A 318 14.45 9.42 -20.14
CA GLN A 318 14.02 10.83 -20.15
C GLN A 318 13.82 11.37 -18.73
N VAL A 319 13.19 10.58 -17.86
CA VAL A 319 12.98 10.94 -16.46
C VAL A 319 14.30 11.06 -15.70
N GLU A 320 15.25 10.16 -15.91
CA GLU A 320 16.59 10.25 -15.31
C GLU A 320 17.37 11.47 -15.83
N SER A 321 17.17 11.87 -17.09
CA SER A 321 17.76 13.11 -17.61
C SER A 321 17.15 14.37 -17.01
N LEU A 322 15.89 14.29 -16.55
CA LEU A 322 15.14 15.39 -15.93
C LEU A 322 15.44 15.51 -14.42
N CYS A 323 15.44 14.39 -13.70
CA CYS A 323 15.59 14.32 -12.26
C CYS A 323 16.28 13.00 -11.85
N PRO A 324 17.63 12.94 -11.95
CA PRO A 324 18.40 11.72 -11.74
C PRO A 324 18.12 11.06 -10.38
N GLY A 325 17.82 9.76 -10.37
CA GLY A 325 17.65 8.96 -9.17
C GLY A 325 16.45 9.32 -8.29
N VAL A 326 15.47 10.06 -8.81
CA VAL A 326 14.30 10.51 -8.03
C VAL A 326 13.09 9.59 -8.19
N VAL A 327 12.75 9.20 -9.42
CA VAL A 327 11.46 8.56 -9.74
C VAL A 327 11.64 7.06 -9.94
N SER A 328 10.87 6.25 -9.23
CA SER A 328 10.93 4.78 -9.37
C SER A 328 10.34 4.28 -10.70
N CYS A 329 10.78 3.10 -11.12
CA CYS A 329 10.15 2.40 -12.25
C CYS A 329 8.71 1.98 -11.92
N ALA A 330 8.44 1.59 -10.67
CA ALA A 330 7.10 1.25 -10.19
C ALA A 330 6.10 2.41 -10.37
N ASP A 331 6.51 3.65 -10.11
CA ASP A 331 5.62 4.81 -10.35
C ASP A 331 5.51 5.17 -11.83
N ILE A 332 6.56 4.98 -12.63
CA ILE A 332 6.49 5.14 -14.09
C ILE A 332 5.41 4.23 -14.67
N PHE A 333 5.34 2.97 -14.24
CA PHE A 333 4.28 2.03 -14.63
C PHE A 333 2.88 2.51 -14.29
N ALA A 334 2.65 2.90 -13.04
CA ALA A 334 1.33 3.32 -12.60
C ALA A 334 0.81 4.53 -13.39
N VAL A 335 1.71 5.48 -13.69
CA VAL A 335 1.38 6.66 -14.53
C VAL A 335 1.18 6.25 -15.98
N ALA A 336 2.07 5.42 -16.54
CA ALA A 336 1.99 4.98 -17.93
C ALA A 336 0.72 4.18 -18.24
N ALA A 337 0.27 3.34 -17.30
CA ALA A 337 -1.00 2.62 -17.41
C ALA A 337 -2.20 3.58 -17.48
N ARG A 338 -2.24 4.60 -16.61
CA ARG A 338 -3.29 5.62 -16.62
C ARG A 338 -3.27 6.42 -17.91
N ASP A 339 -2.12 6.93 -18.31
CA ASP A 339 -1.98 7.74 -19.51
C ASP A 339 -2.32 6.94 -20.78
N SER A 340 -2.02 5.64 -20.80
CA SER A 340 -2.39 4.74 -21.90
C SER A 340 -3.92 4.59 -22.05
N VAL A 341 -4.64 4.43 -20.94
CA VAL A 341 -6.11 4.36 -20.95
C VAL A 341 -6.71 5.67 -21.45
N VAL A 342 -6.21 6.81 -20.95
CA VAL A 342 -6.67 8.14 -21.36
C VAL A 342 -6.37 8.40 -22.85
N ALA A 343 -5.19 8.03 -23.33
CA ALA A 343 -4.80 8.20 -24.73
C ALA A 343 -5.71 7.40 -25.69
N LEU A 344 -6.29 6.29 -25.22
CA LEU A 344 -7.23 5.46 -25.96
C LEU A 344 -8.70 5.83 -25.71
N GLY A 345 -8.97 6.96 -25.05
CA GLY A 345 -10.33 7.50 -24.86
C GLY A 345 -11.03 7.08 -23.56
N GLY A 346 -10.33 6.38 -22.68
CA GLY A 346 -10.86 5.90 -21.40
C GLY A 346 -10.82 6.93 -20.26
N PRO A 347 -11.23 6.53 -19.04
CA PRO A 347 -11.22 7.41 -17.88
C PRO A 347 -9.80 7.78 -17.44
N SER A 348 -9.68 8.94 -16.81
CA SER A 348 -8.52 9.31 -16.00
C SER A 348 -8.80 9.03 -14.53
N TRP A 349 -7.74 8.81 -13.75
CA TRP A 349 -7.78 8.77 -12.29
C TRP A 349 -6.52 9.40 -11.70
N THR A 350 -6.62 9.76 -10.42
CA THR A 350 -5.49 10.32 -9.67
C THR A 350 -4.58 9.20 -9.20
N VAL A 351 -3.51 8.95 -9.95
CA VAL A 351 -2.47 7.98 -9.61
C VAL A 351 -1.80 8.39 -8.29
N GLN A 352 -1.68 7.44 -7.35
CA GLN A 352 -0.89 7.60 -6.13
C GLN A 352 0.57 7.22 -6.42
N LEU A 353 1.52 7.97 -5.88
CA LEU A 353 2.95 7.87 -6.19
C LEU A 353 3.78 7.74 -4.89
N GLY A 354 5.03 7.34 -5.01
CA GLY A 354 5.94 7.07 -3.89
C GLY A 354 6.29 5.59 -3.74
N ARG A 355 5.98 4.76 -4.75
CA ARG A 355 6.42 3.37 -4.78
C ARG A 355 7.92 3.31 -4.97
N ARG A 356 8.53 2.23 -4.52
CA ARG A 356 9.95 1.92 -4.71
C ARG A 356 10.11 0.62 -5.47
N ASP A 357 11.25 0.51 -6.11
CA ASP A 357 11.60 -0.61 -6.96
C ASP A 357 12.11 -1.78 -6.14
N SER A 358 11.69 -2.98 -6.51
CA SER A 358 12.15 -4.21 -5.91
C SER A 358 13.65 -4.46 -6.16
N THR A 359 14.20 -5.36 -5.34
CA THR A 359 15.53 -5.96 -5.54
C THR A 359 15.42 -7.45 -5.87
N THR A 360 14.20 -7.93 -6.05
CA THR A 360 13.86 -9.34 -6.29
C THR A 360 12.70 -9.43 -7.27
N ALA A 361 12.59 -10.57 -7.95
CA ALA A 361 11.44 -10.93 -8.75
C ALA A 361 11.02 -12.37 -8.42
N SER A 362 9.76 -12.71 -8.68
CA SER A 362 9.22 -14.03 -8.32
C SER A 362 8.60 -14.72 -9.53
N LEU A 363 9.43 -15.46 -10.27
CA LEU A 363 8.98 -16.33 -11.37
C LEU A 363 7.88 -17.30 -10.91
N SER A 364 8.01 -17.88 -9.72
CA SER A 364 7.01 -18.80 -9.17
C SER A 364 5.68 -18.10 -8.89
N SER A 365 5.70 -16.93 -8.26
CA SER A 365 4.48 -16.17 -7.98
C SER A 365 3.83 -15.65 -9.25
N ALA A 366 4.62 -15.27 -10.26
CA ALA A 366 4.08 -14.93 -11.58
C ALA A 366 3.33 -16.10 -12.24
N ASN A 367 3.79 -17.34 -12.03
CA ASN A 367 3.09 -18.53 -12.56
C ASN A 367 1.85 -18.92 -11.74
N SER A 368 1.76 -18.55 -10.46
CA SER A 368 0.63 -18.92 -9.59
C SER A 368 -0.44 -17.84 -9.45
N ASP A 369 -0.04 -16.57 -9.40
CA ASP A 369 -0.90 -15.47 -8.97
C ASP A 369 -1.60 -14.77 -10.14
N LEU A 370 -1.04 -14.88 -11.34
CA LEU A 370 -1.63 -14.29 -12.54
C LEU A 370 -2.75 -15.19 -13.08
N PRO A 371 -3.98 -14.67 -13.24
CA PRO A 371 -5.11 -15.45 -13.71
C PRO A 371 -4.93 -15.87 -15.17
N GLY A 372 -5.32 -17.11 -15.47
CA GLY A 372 -5.24 -17.68 -16.82
C GLY A 372 -6.44 -17.34 -17.70
N PHE A 373 -6.22 -17.26 -19.02
CA PHE A 373 -7.27 -17.04 -20.03
C PHE A 373 -8.31 -18.17 -20.10
N SER A 374 -8.00 -19.33 -19.53
CA SER A 374 -8.86 -20.53 -19.48
C SER A 374 -9.52 -20.76 -18.12
N PHE A 375 -9.50 -19.77 -17.22
CA PHE A 375 -10.09 -19.91 -15.90
C PHE A 375 -11.62 -19.77 -15.95
N ASP A 376 -12.31 -20.66 -15.23
CA ASP A 376 -13.74 -20.53 -14.94
C ASP A 376 -14.00 -19.38 -13.95
N LEU A 377 -15.27 -18.94 -13.84
CA LEU A 377 -15.65 -17.81 -12.98
C LEU A 377 -15.20 -17.97 -11.52
N SER A 378 -15.28 -19.16 -10.95
CA SER A 378 -14.86 -19.41 -9.55
C SER A 378 -13.35 -19.25 -9.35
N GLN A 379 -12.55 -19.64 -10.36
CA GLN A 379 -11.10 -19.50 -10.34
C GLN A 379 -10.70 -18.03 -10.49
N LEU A 380 -11.38 -17.28 -11.38
CA LEU A 380 -11.19 -15.83 -11.51
C LEU A 380 -11.50 -15.11 -10.19
N ILE A 381 -12.65 -15.39 -9.57
CA ILE A 381 -13.02 -14.80 -8.28
C ILE A 381 -11.97 -15.10 -7.21
N THR A 382 -11.48 -16.35 -7.15
CA THR A 382 -10.45 -16.75 -6.19
C THR A 382 -9.13 -16.00 -6.41
N ALA A 383 -8.66 -15.92 -7.66
CA ALA A 383 -7.41 -15.25 -8.00
C ALA A 383 -7.43 -13.77 -7.60
N PHE A 384 -8.53 -13.06 -7.87
CA PHE A 384 -8.71 -11.65 -7.51
C PHE A 384 -8.94 -11.46 -6.00
N SER A 385 -9.70 -12.34 -5.36
CA SER A 385 -9.93 -12.33 -3.90
C SER A 385 -8.63 -12.51 -3.11
N ASN A 386 -7.70 -13.35 -3.60
CA ASN A 386 -6.37 -13.51 -3.01
C ASN A 386 -5.53 -12.22 -3.04
N LYS A 387 -5.91 -11.25 -3.88
CA LYS A 387 -5.33 -9.90 -3.94
C LYS A 387 -6.24 -8.84 -3.30
N GLY A 388 -7.29 -9.25 -2.60
CA GLY A 388 -8.21 -8.37 -1.88
C GLY A 388 -9.27 -7.69 -2.75
N PHE A 389 -9.52 -8.16 -3.97
CA PHE A 389 -10.55 -7.61 -4.85
C PHE A 389 -11.89 -8.35 -4.71
N THR A 390 -12.96 -7.57 -4.79
CA THR A 390 -14.32 -8.07 -4.89
C THR A 390 -14.63 -8.56 -6.31
N THR A 391 -15.70 -9.34 -6.46
CA THR A 391 -16.19 -9.77 -7.78
C THR A 391 -16.53 -8.59 -8.69
N GLN A 392 -17.08 -7.49 -8.16
CA GLN A 392 -17.40 -6.31 -8.97
C GLN A 392 -16.13 -5.63 -9.52
N GLU A 393 -15.09 -5.50 -8.68
CA GLU A 393 -13.80 -4.94 -9.10
C GLU A 393 -13.09 -5.83 -10.11
N MET A 394 -13.18 -7.17 -9.96
CA MET A 394 -12.70 -8.12 -10.95
C MET A 394 -13.38 -7.89 -12.30
N VAL A 395 -14.72 -7.81 -12.35
CA VAL A 395 -15.46 -7.56 -13.60
C VAL A 395 -15.08 -6.21 -14.20
N ALA A 396 -14.89 -5.17 -13.37
CA ALA A 396 -14.42 -3.87 -13.83
C ALA A 396 -13.05 -3.98 -14.49
N LEU A 397 -12.07 -4.60 -13.81
CA LEU A 397 -10.70 -4.77 -14.31
C LEU A 397 -10.62 -5.64 -15.56
N SER A 398 -11.48 -6.66 -15.70
CA SER A 398 -11.63 -7.42 -16.94
C SER A 398 -12.04 -6.53 -18.12
N GLY A 399 -12.70 -5.40 -17.87
CA GLY A 399 -12.99 -4.38 -18.88
C GLY A 399 -11.76 -3.79 -19.56
N ALA A 400 -10.54 -3.97 -19.01
CA ALA A 400 -9.29 -3.62 -19.71
C ALA A 400 -9.14 -4.34 -21.07
N HIS A 401 -9.81 -5.48 -21.24
CA HIS A 401 -9.87 -6.24 -22.49
C HIS A 401 -10.69 -5.55 -23.61
N THR A 402 -11.23 -4.35 -23.38
CA THR A 402 -11.78 -3.49 -24.43
C THR A 402 -10.75 -3.01 -25.45
N ILE A 403 -9.45 -3.16 -25.16
CA ILE A 403 -8.35 -2.79 -26.05
C ILE A 403 -7.30 -3.90 -26.13
N GLY A 404 -6.52 -3.89 -27.20
CA GLY A 404 -5.37 -4.77 -27.38
C GLY A 404 -5.71 -6.04 -28.16
N GLU A 405 -4.72 -6.93 -28.23
CA GLU A 405 -4.79 -8.15 -29.04
C GLU A 405 -4.21 -9.33 -28.30
N ALA A 406 -4.72 -10.52 -28.65
CA ALA A 406 -4.28 -11.78 -28.10
C ALA A 406 -3.75 -12.71 -29.18
N ARG A 407 -2.90 -13.65 -28.74
CA ARG A 407 -2.35 -14.70 -29.60
C ARG A 407 -3.36 -15.83 -29.75
N CYS A 408 -3.43 -16.42 -30.94
CA CYS A 408 -4.29 -17.56 -31.27
C CYS A 408 -4.26 -18.67 -30.20
N LEU A 409 -3.07 -18.99 -29.67
CA LEU A 409 -2.93 -20.03 -28.66
C LEU A 409 -3.79 -19.81 -27.40
N THR A 410 -4.12 -18.57 -27.04
CA THR A 410 -4.84 -18.25 -25.80
C THR A 410 -6.37 -18.32 -25.94
N PHE A 411 -6.90 -18.49 -27.16
CA PHE A 411 -8.34 -18.63 -27.39
C PHE A 411 -8.70 -19.78 -28.35
N ARG A 412 -7.70 -20.47 -28.92
CA ARG A 412 -7.92 -21.60 -29.84
C ARG A 412 -8.87 -22.65 -29.29
N GLN A 413 -8.66 -23.09 -28.05
CA GLN A 413 -9.51 -24.10 -27.41
C GLN A 413 -10.97 -23.67 -27.41
N ARG A 414 -11.22 -22.40 -27.09
CA ARG A 414 -12.56 -21.84 -27.04
C ARG A 414 -13.24 -21.83 -28.40
N ILE A 415 -12.60 -21.24 -29.42
CA ILE A 415 -13.24 -21.06 -30.74
C ILE A 415 -13.54 -22.37 -31.47
N TYR A 416 -12.93 -23.49 -31.07
CA TYR A 416 -13.20 -24.81 -31.64
C TYR A 416 -14.11 -25.70 -30.78
N ASN A 417 -14.10 -25.55 -29.45
CA ASN A 417 -14.67 -26.54 -28.54
C ASN A 417 -15.77 -26.00 -27.61
N GLU A 418 -15.98 -24.69 -27.52
CA GLU A 418 -17.01 -24.11 -26.65
C GLU A 418 -18.29 -23.75 -27.43
N SER A 419 -19.44 -23.85 -26.75
CA SER A 419 -20.76 -23.59 -27.33
C SER A 419 -21.34 -22.23 -26.98
N ASN A 420 -20.81 -21.56 -25.94
CA ASN A 420 -21.17 -20.21 -25.52
C ASN A 420 -20.35 -19.16 -26.29
N ILE A 421 -20.27 -19.31 -27.61
CA ILE A 421 -19.63 -18.36 -28.52
C ILE A 421 -20.55 -18.15 -29.73
N ASP A 422 -20.69 -16.91 -30.18
CA ASP A 422 -21.38 -16.62 -31.43
C ASP A 422 -20.70 -17.38 -32.59
N SER A 423 -21.47 -18.22 -33.30
CA SER A 423 -20.93 -19.11 -34.33
C SER A 423 -20.25 -18.39 -35.49
N SER A 424 -20.79 -17.22 -35.89
CA SER A 424 -20.20 -16.36 -36.91
C SER A 424 -18.88 -15.75 -36.44
N TYR A 425 -18.82 -15.27 -35.20
CA TYR A 425 -17.60 -14.75 -34.60
C TYR A 425 -16.53 -15.83 -34.47
N ALA A 426 -16.88 -17.03 -33.98
CA ALA A 426 -15.98 -18.17 -33.91
C ALA A 426 -15.37 -18.50 -35.28
N THR A 427 -16.21 -18.60 -36.31
CA THR A 427 -15.79 -18.88 -37.70
C THR A 427 -14.83 -17.80 -38.21
N SER A 428 -15.09 -16.52 -37.89
CA SER A 428 -14.21 -15.41 -38.29
C SER A 428 -12.82 -15.50 -37.64
N LEU A 429 -12.74 -15.92 -36.37
CA LEU A 429 -11.47 -16.09 -35.66
C LEU A 429 -10.68 -17.30 -36.18
N GLN A 430 -11.37 -18.41 -36.49
CA GLN A 430 -10.74 -19.63 -37.04
C GLN A 430 -10.02 -19.37 -38.36
N ALA A 431 -10.44 -18.38 -39.15
CA ALA A 431 -9.76 -18.01 -40.39
C ALA A 431 -8.31 -17.52 -40.17
N ASN A 432 -8.01 -16.94 -39.00
CA ASN A 432 -6.67 -16.47 -38.63
C ASN A 432 -6.05 -17.29 -37.48
N CYS A 433 -6.75 -18.32 -36.98
CA CYS A 433 -6.32 -19.16 -35.87
C CYS A 433 -6.66 -20.62 -36.19
N PRO A 434 -5.81 -21.32 -36.97
CA PRO A 434 -6.01 -22.72 -37.32
C PRO A 434 -6.07 -23.64 -36.09
N SER A 435 -6.67 -24.82 -36.26
CA SER A 435 -6.82 -25.82 -35.21
C SER A 435 -5.49 -26.35 -34.66
N VAL A 436 -4.40 -26.22 -35.43
CA VAL A 436 -3.03 -26.55 -35.04
C VAL A 436 -2.08 -25.57 -35.74
N GLY A 437 -1.07 -25.05 -35.04
CA GLY A 437 -0.09 -24.12 -35.60
C GLY A 437 -0.53 -22.65 -35.54
N ASP A 438 0.33 -21.75 -36.01
CA ASP A 438 0.12 -20.30 -36.01
C ASP A 438 -0.27 -19.71 -34.64
N ASP A 439 0.34 -20.24 -33.58
CA ASP A 439 0.11 -19.86 -32.19
C ASP A 439 0.22 -18.35 -31.94
N SER A 440 1.08 -17.67 -32.72
CA SER A 440 1.39 -16.25 -32.56
C SER A 440 0.50 -15.31 -33.36
N ASN A 441 -0.41 -15.82 -34.21
CA ASN A 441 -1.34 -14.97 -34.94
C ASN A 441 -2.19 -14.15 -33.96
N LEU A 442 -2.37 -12.87 -34.28
CA LEU A 442 -3.01 -11.91 -33.40
C LEU A 442 -4.44 -11.66 -33.82
N SER A 443 -5.33 -11.59 -32.83
CA SER A 443 -6.71 -11.14 -33.02
C SER A 443 -7.03 -10.08 -31.95
N PRO A 444 -7.82 -9.04 -32.29
CA PRO A 444 -8.30 -8.09 -31.31
C PRO A 444 -9.11 -8.76 -30.20
N ILE A 445 -8.94 -8.30 -28.96
CA ILE A 445 -9.71 -8.80 -27.82
C ILE A 445 -11.15 -8.26 -27.88
N ASP A 446 -11.29 -6.98 -28.22
CA ASP A 446 -12.56 -6.34 -28.56
C ASP A 446 -12.72 -6.28 -30.09
N THR A 447 -13.71 -7.00 -30.61
CA THR A 447 -14.00 -7.02 -32.06
C THR A 447 -14.77 -5.79 -32.55
N THR A 448 -15.33 -4.99 -31.65
CA THR A 448 -16.19 -3.85 -31.96
C THR A 448 -15.37 -2.56 -32.06
N THR A 449 -14.52 -2.29 -31.07
CA THR A 449 -13.70 -1.07 -30.98
C THR A 449 -12.27 -1.40 -30.52
N PRO A 450 -11.47 -2.10 -31.34
CA PRO A 450 -10.22 -2.77 -30.94
C PRO A 450 -9.13 -1.86 -30.34
N THR A 451 -9.22 -0.55 -30.59
CA THR A 451 -8.25 0.46 -30.17
C THR A 451 -8.91 1.63 -29.43
N THR A 452 -10.11 1.45 -28.89
CA THR A 452 -10.79 2.48 -28.09
C THR A 452 -11.17 1.90 -26.74
N PHE A 453 -10.79 2.59 -25.67
CA PHE A 453 -11.13 2.17 -24.32
C PHE A 453 -12.56 2.62 -24.00
N ASP A 454 -13.51 1.70 -24.14
CA ASP A 454 -14.93 1.96 -23.92
C ASP A 454 -15.64 0.73 -23.29
N ASN A 455 -16.96 0.71 -23.31
CA ASN A 455 -17.75 -0.38 -22.74
C ASN A 455 -18.18 -1.46 -23.77
N ALA A 456 -17.65 -1.43 -24.99
CA ALA A 456 -17.97 -2.40 -26.03
C ALA A 456 -17.56 -3.82 -25.66
N TYR A 457 -16.49 -3.99 -24.87
CA TYR A 457 -16.14 -5.27 -24.24
C TYR A 457 -17.36 -5.96 -23.61
N PHE A 458 -18.09 -5.25 -22.75
CA PHE A 458 -19.25 -5.83 -22.06
C PHE A 458 -20.42 -6.11 -23.00
N LYS A 459 -20.62 -5.29 -24.04
CA LYS A 459 -21.62 -5.52 -25.09
C LYS A 459 -21.27 -6.77 -25.93
N ASN A 460 -19.98 -7.01 -26.15
CA ASN A 460 -19.52 -8.22 -26.82
C ASN A 460 -19.84 -9.46 -25.98
N LEU A 461 -19.62 -9.43 -24.66
CA LEU A 461 -19.96 -10.55 -23.77
C LEU A 461 -21.45 -10.90 -23.85
N GLN A 462 -22.33 -9.90 -23.84
CA GLN A 462 -23.79 -10.07 -23.99
C GLN A 462 -24.17 -10.73 -25.32
N SER A 463 -23.34 -10.54 -26.35
CA SER A 463 -23.52 -11.11 -27.69
C SER A 463 -22.73 -12.40 -27.91
N GLN A 464 -22.20 -13.02 -26.84
CA GLN A 464 -21.31 -14.21 -26.88
C GLN A 464 -20.04 -14.02 -27.71
N LYS A 465 -19.52 -12.79 -27.75
CA LYS A 465 -18.32 -12.37 -28.47
C LYS A 465 -17.13 -12.02 -27.55
N GLY A 466 -17.12 -12.49 -26.31
CA GLY A 466 -15.88 -12.49 -25.52
C GLY A 466 -14.81 -13.30 -26.24
N LEU A 467 -13.54 -12.89 -26.23
CA LEU A 467 -12.48 -13.62 -26.94
C LEU A 467 -12.02 -14.82 -26.13
N PHE A 468 -11.63 -14.59 -24.88
CA PHE A 468 -11.14 -15.65 -24.00
C PHE A 468 -12.28 -16.44 -23.37
N HIS A 469 -11.95 -17.65 -22.93
CA HIS A 469 -12.84 -18.40 -22.05
C HIS A 469 -13.15 -17.58 -20.79
N SER A 470 -12.12 -17.05 -20.12
CA SER A 470 -12.26 -16.21 -18.93
C SER A 470 -13.15 -14.98 -19.13
N ASP A 471 -13.18 -14.41 -20.34
CA ASP A 471 -14.06 -13.28 -20.67
C ASP A 471 -15.53 -13.71 -20.66
N GLN A 472 -15.82 -14.79 -21.40
CA GLN A 472 -17.20 -15.22 -21.56
C GLN A 472 -17.78 -15.81 -20.27
N GLN A 473 -16.94 -16.33 -19.37
CA GLN A 473 -17.36 -16.76 -18.03
C GLN A 473 -17.98 -15.64 -17.19
N LEU A 474 -17.71 -14.36 -17.50
CA LEU A 474 -18.34 -13.24 -16.82
C LEU A 474 -19.81 -13.03 -17.19
N PHE A 475 -20.25 -13.55 -18.34
CA PHE A 475 -21.63 -13.48 -18.82
C PHE A 475 -22.07 -14.84 -19.39
N ASN A 476 -22.45 -15.73 -18.49
CA ASN A 476 -22.74 -17.14 -18.81
C ASN A 476 -23.84 -17.73 -17.92
N GLY A 477 -24.81 -16.91 -17.49
CA GLY A 477 -25.87 -17.31 -16.54
C GLY A 477 -25.40 -17.33 -15.09
N GLY A 478 -24.34 -16.58 -14.76
CA GLY A 478 -23.68 -16.57 -13.47
C GLY A 478 -24.00 -15.35 -12.59
N SER A 479 -23.28 -15.22 -11.47
CA SER A 479 -23.46 -14.12 -10.51
C SER A 479 -22.96 -12.76 -11.03
N THR A 480 -22.18 -12.74 -12.10
CA THR A 480 -21.59 -11.53 -12.71
C THR A 480 -22.42 -10.95 -13.85
N ASP A 481 -23.43 -11.67 -14.35
CA ASP A 481 -24.20 -11.27 -15.52
C ASP A 481 -24.86 -9.89 -15.36
N SER A 482 -25.40 -9.59 -14.17
CA SER A 482 -26.03 -8.29 -13.89
C SER A 482 -25.04 -7.13 -13.92
N GLN A 483 -23.79 -7.36 -13.47
CA GLN A 483 -22.74 -6.35 -13.49
C GLN A 483 -22.25 -6.09 -14.92
N VAL A 484 -22.04 -7.16 -15.71
CA VAL A 484 -21.71 -7.03 -17.14
C VAL A 484 -22.81 -6.29 -17.89
N ALA A 485 -24.08 -6.59 -17.62
CA ALA A 485 -25.19 -5.89 -18.25
C ALA A 485 -25.24 -4.40 -17.86
N SER A 486 -24.97 -4.08 -16.59
CA SER A 486 -24.86 -2.70 -16.11
C SER A 486 -23.79 -1.94 -16.89
N TYR A 487 -22.56 -2.45 -16.93
CA TYR A 487 -21.45 -1.82 -17.65
C TYR A 487 -21.68 -1.73 -19.16
N GLY A 488 -22.31 -2.73 -19.79
CA GLY A 488 -22.68 -2.67 -21.20
C GLY A 488 -23.70 -1.56 -21.52
N SER A 489 -24.60 -1.25 -20.58
CA SER A 489 -25.62 -0.21 -20.73
C SER A 489 -25.14 1.20 -20.34
N ASP A 490 -24.20 1.30 -19.40
CA ASP A 490 -23.73 2.56 -18.84
C ASP A 490 -22.20 2.64 -18.83
N ALA A 491 -21.66 3.35 -19.84
CA ALA A 491 -20.23 3.56 -19.99
C ALA A 491 -19.62 4.40 -18.84
N GLN A 492 -20.40 5.31 -18.22
CA GLN A 492 -19.89 6.15 -17.14
C GLN A 492 -19.71 5.35 -15.85
N THR A 493 -20.64 4.45 -15.56
CA THR A 493 -20.53 3.52 -14.42
C THR A 493 -19.32 2.61 -14.58
N PHE A 494 -19.11 2.01 -15.76
CA PHE A 494 -17.89 1.26 -16.06
C PHE A 494 -16.62 2.09 -15.85
N ALA A 495 -16.57 3.28 -16.46
CA ALA A 495 -15.39 4.15 -16.40
C ALA A 495 -15.03 4.53 -14.96
N THR A 496 -16.03 4.79 -14.11
CA THR A 496 -15.84 5.14 -12.70
C THR A 496 -15.32 3.96 -11.89
N ASP A 497 -15.94 2.79 -12.04
CA ASP A 497 -15.55 1.60 -11.29
C ASP A 497 -14.18 1.07 -11.74
N PHE A 498 -13.86 1.16 -13.04
CA PHE A 498 -12.54 0.83 -13.57
C PHE A 498 -11.45 1.73 -12.97
N ALA A 499 -11.66 3.05 -12.95
CA ALA A 499 -10.74 4.01 -12.34
C ALA A 499 -10.48 3.71 -10.85
N ASN A 500 -11.54 3.39 -10.10
CA ASN A 500 -11.42 3.03 -8.68
C ASN A 500 -10.69 1.71 -8.47
N ALA A 501 -10.96 0.69 -9.29
CA ALA A 501 -10.30 -0.60 -9.22
C ALA A 501 -8.81 -0.50 -9.61
N MET A 502 -8.48 0.31 -10.62
CA MET A 502 -7.08 0.61 -11.00
C MET A 502 -6.33 1.34 -9.88
N LEU A 503 -6.96 2.30 -9.21
CA LEU A 503 -6.40 2.97 -8.04
C LEU A 503 -6.10 1.98 -6.91
N LYS A 504 -7.05 1.07 -6.62
CA LYS A 504 -6.86 0.01 -5.62
C LYS A 504 -5.73 -0.95 -6.02
N MET A 505 -5.67 -1.35 -7.29
CA MET A 505 -4.61 -2.22 -7.81
C MET A 505 -3.24 -1.58 -7.68
N GLY A 506 -3.11 -0.29 -8.00
CA GLY A 506 -1.87 0.45 -7.76
C GLY A 506 -1.42 0.47 -6.30
N ASN A 507 -2.29 0.16 -5.33
CA ASN A 507 -1.97 0.15 -3.90
C ASN A 507 -1.65 -1.26 -3.36
N LEU A 508 -1.50 -2.28 -4.22
CA LEU A 508 -1.10 -3.61 -3.79
C LEU A 508 0.34 -3.63 -3.31
N SER A 509 0.51 -3.90 -2.01
CA SER A 509 1.79 -4.16 -1.34
C SER A 509 2.98 -3.30 -1.81
N PRO A 510 2.87 -1.96 -1.87
CA PRO A 510 3.93 -1.14 -2.40
C PRO A 510 5.14 -1.13 -1.46
N LEU A 511 6.34 -1.18 -2.03
CA LEU A 511 7.56 -0.82 -1.30
C LEU A 511 7.58 0.71 -1.13
N THR A 512 7.81 1.20 0.09
CA THR A 512 7.77 2.64 0.42
C THR A 512 8.87 3.02 1.40
N GLY A 513 9.08 4.33 1.62
CA GLY A 513 10.09 4.83 2.55
C GLY A 513 11.51 4.44 2.13
N THR A 514 12.18 3.61 2.93
CA THR A 514 13.54 3.10 2.64
C THR A 514 13.56 1.68 2.10
N THR A 515 12.40 1.00 1.99
CA THR A 515 12.32 -0.37 1.50
C THR A 515 12.39 -0.39 -0.03
N GLY A 516 13.25 -1.23 -0.61
CA GLY A 516 13.54 -1.21 -2.04
C GLY A 516 14.44 -0.04 -2.45
N GLN A 517 14.51 0.26 -3.74
CA GLN A 517 15.42 1.26 -4.32
C GLN A 517 14.73 2.20 -5.32
N ILE A 518 15.46 3.17 -5.82
CA ILE A 518 15.09 3.90 -7.05
C ILE A 518 16.07 3.44 -8.13
N ARG A 519 15.64 2.52 -8.99
CA ARG A 519 16.49 2.02 -10.08
C ARG A 519 16.78 3.14 -11.06
N THR A 520 18.01 3.22 -11.56
CA THR A 520 18.37 4.13 -12.68
C THR A 520 18.10 3.51 -14.04
N ASN A 521 18.11 2.17 -14.10
CA ASN A 521 17.72 1.37 -15.26
C ASN A 521 16.72 0.32 -14.79
N CYS A 522 15.52 0.31 -15.35
CA CYS A 522 14.45 -0.55 -14.88
C CYS A 522 14.72 -2.05 -15.09
N ALA A 523 15.57 -2.42 -16.04
CA ALA A 523 15.90 -3.81 -16.34
C ALA A 523 16.81 -4.48 -15.29
N LYS A 524 17.41 -3.73 -14.36
CA LYS A 524 18.38 -4.29 -13.41
C LYS A 524 18.37 -3.59 -12.05
N ILE A 525 18.82 -4.32 -11.04
CA ILE A 525 19.13 -3.78 -9.72
C ILE A 525 20.32 -2.79 -9.86
N ASN A 526 20.34 -1.71 -9.06
CA ASN A 526 21.43 -0.72 -9.12
C ASN A 526 22.80 -1.28 -8.76
#